data_AF-A0A8C9TEB4-F1
#
_entry.id   AF-A0A8C9TEB4-F1
#
_cell.length_a   1.000
_cell.length_b   1.000
_cell.length_c   1.000
_cell.angle_alpha   90.00
_cell.angle_beta   90.00
_cell.angle_gamma   90.00
#
_symmetry.space_group_name_H-M   'P 1'
#
loop_
_entity.id
_entity.type
_entity.pdbx_description
1 polymer ?
#
loop_
_entity_poly.entity_id
_entity_poly.type
_entity_poly.pdbx_seq_one_letter_code
_entity_poly.pdbx_strand_id
1 'polypeptide(L)'
;MPFGNTHNQLKMKYSAAQEFPDLSKHNNHMAKVLTMEMYERLRDKQTPSGFTLDDVIQTGVDNPGHPFIMTVGCVAGDEESYELFKDLLDPIIKDRHGGYKPTDKHKTDLNPDHLKSCGNGSPS
;
A
#
# COMPACT_ATOMS: atom_id res chain seq x y z
N MET A 1 -17.41 2.23 14.44
CA MET A 1 -16.87 3.08 15.53
C MET A 1 -16.65 4.47 14.95
N PRO A 2 -17.15 5.58 15.53
CA PRO A 2 -17.04 6.89 14.89
C PRO A 2 -15.86 7.66 15.50
N PHE A 3 -14.64 7.36 15.07
CA PHE A 3 -13.66 8.44 15.02
C PHE A 3 -14.06 9.23 13.78
N GLY A 4 -14.84 10.31 13.98
CA GLY A 4 -15.28 11.15 12.88
C GLY A 4 -14.07 11.61 12.07
N ASN A 5 -14.22 11.73 10.76
CA ASN A 5 -13.17 12.16 9.83
C ASN A 5 -12.74 13.64 10.01
N THR A 6 -12.91 14.18 11.22
CA THR A 6 -12.56 15.52 11.64
C THR A 6 -11.07 15.77 11.46
N HIS A 7 -10.22 14.73 11.56
CA HIS A 7 -8.79 14.85 11.29
C HIS A 7 -8.50 15.20 9.82
N ASN A 8 -9.16 14.54 8.86
CA ASN A 8 -8.93 14.85 7.44
C ASN A 8 -9.50 16.24 7.09
N GLN A 9 -10.65 16.62 7.65
CA GLN A 9 -11.20 17.97 7.48
C GLN A 9 -10.25 19.09 7.94
N LEU A 10 -9.43 18.85 8.96
CA LEU A 10 -8.40 19.80 9.39
C LEU A 10 -7.20 19.81 8.44
N LYS A 11 -6.76 18.65 7.96
CA LYS A 11 -5.65 18.53 6.98
C LYS A 11 -5.98 19.20 5.64
N MET A 12 -7.25 19.20 5.25
CA MET A 12 -7.72 19.89 4.05
C MET A 12 -7.66 21.43 4.15
N LYS A 13 -7.37 21.99 5.34
CA LYS A 13 -7.08 23.43 5.49
C LYS A 13 -5.66 23.80 5.07
N TYR A 14 -4.78 22.81 4.95
CA TYR A 14 -3.39 22.98 4.51
C TYR A 14 -3.24 22.57 3.05
N SER A 15 -2.26 23.17 2.37
CA SER A 15 -1.94 22.79 1.00
C SER A 15 -1.42 21.36 0.94
N ALA A 16 -1.55 20.70 -0.20
CA ALA A 16 -1.05 19.34 -0.34
C ALA A 16 0.47 19.27 -0.14
N ALA A 17 1.19 20.30 -0.59
CA ALA A 17 2.63 20.41 -0.35
C ALA A 17 3.03 20.52 1.13
N GLN A 18 2.15 21.04 2.00
CA GLN A 18 2.39 21.12 3.44
C GLN A 18 2.15 19.79 4.16
N GLU A 19 1.23 18.97 3.64
CA GLU A 19 0.87 17.67 4.24
C GLU A 19 1.58 16.49 3.56
N PHE A 20 2.22 16.71 2.41
CA PHE A 20 2.98 15.69 1.71
C PHE A 20 4.13 15.18 2.60
N PRO A 21 4.27 13.87 2.80
CA PRO A 21 5.29 13.32 3.69
C PRO A 21 6.70 13.55 3.12
N ASP A 22 7.66 13.86 4.00
CA ASP A 22 9.08 13.84 3.64
C ASP A 22 9.57 12.39 3.56
N LEU A 23 9.79 11.92 2.33
CA LEU A 23 10.20 10.56 2.00
C LEU A 23 11.67 10.49 1.53
N SER A 24 12.45 11.56 1.72
CA SER A 24 13.81 11.69 1.19
C SER A 24 14.80 10.62 1.67
N LYS A 25 14.51 9.96 2.80
CA LYS A 25 15.35 8.93 3.42
C LYS A 25 14.67 7.56 3.44
N HIS A 26 13.60 7.38 2.68
CA HIS A 26 12.77 6.18 2.73
C HIS A 26 13.10 5.20 1.61
N ASN A 27 13.17 3.93 1.95
CA ASN A 27 13.38 2.83 1.03
C ASN A 27 12.30 1.75 1.23
N ASN A 28 11.08 2.10 0.82
CA ASN A 28 9.95 1.18 0.72
C ASN A 28 9.22 1.40 -0.63
N HIS A 29 8.37 0.46 -1.04
CA HIS A 29 7.69 0.54 -2.34
C HIS A 29 6.76 1.75 -2.43
N MET A 30 6.02 2.06 -1.37
CA MET A 30 5.13 3.24 -1.30
C MET A 30 5.90 4.53 -1.59
N ALA A 31 7.05 4.73 -0.96
CA ALA A 31 7.87 5.93 -1.14
C ALA A 31 8.46 6.09 -2.55
N LYS A 32 8.61 4.99 -3.29
CA LYS A 32 9.07 5.02 -4.70
C LYS A 32 7.94 5.37 -5.69
N VAL A 33 6.69 5.12 -5.30
CA VAL A 33 5.52 5.29 -6.15
C VAL A 33 4.79 6.59 -5.86
N LEU A 34 4.70 6.99 -4.59
CA LEU A 34 3.93 8.16 -4.18
C LEU A 34 4.56 9.45 -4.73
N THR A 35 3.79 10.18 -5.53
CA THR A 35 4.16 11.50 -6.05
C THR A 35 3.27 12.59 -5.45
N MET A 36 3.74 13.85 -5.50
CA MET A 36 2.94 15.00 -5.06
C MET A 36 1.61 15.09 -5.80
N GLU A 37 1.61 14.87 -7.12
CA GLU A 37 0.39 14.89 -7.95
C GLU A 37 -0.60 13.79 -7.56
N MET A 38 -0.10 12.58 -7.27
CA MET A 38 -0.94 11.50 -6.78
C MET A 38 -1.52 11.83 -5.41
N TYR A 39 -0.71 12.37 -4.50
CA TYR A 39 -1.16 12.78 -3.18
C TYR A 39 -2.24 13.86 -3.26
N GLU A 40 -2.03 14.91 -4.08
CA GLU A 40 -3.02 15.97 -4.33
C GLU A 40 -4.37 15.42 -4.79
N ARG A 41 -4.36 14.44 -5.69
CA ARG A 41 -5.58 13.86 -6.29
C ARG A 41 -6.31 12.85 -5.40
N LEU A 42 -5.61 12.26 -4.43
CA LEU A 42 -6.12 11.15 -3.61
C LEU A 42 -6.34 11.54 -2.13
N ARG A 43 -5.72 12.62 -1.62
CA ARG A 43 -5.78 13.03 -0.20
C ARG A 43 -7.18 13.41 0.29
N ASP A 44 -8.05 13.85 -0.61
CA ASP A 44 -9.42 14.23 -0.32
C ASP A 44 -10.40 13.04 -0.33
N LYS A 45 -9.92 11.86 -0.75
CA LYS A 45 -10.74 10.65 -0.86
C LYS A 45 -10.79 9.90 0.47
N GLN A 46 -11.94 9.29 0.69
CA GLN A 46 -12.19 8.39 1.81
C GLN A 46 -13.04 7.20 1.34
N THR A 47 -12.84 6.05 1.93
CA THR A 47 -13.71 4.89 1.73
C THR A 47 -15.02 5.07 2.52
N PRO A 48 -16.06 4.25 2.26
CA PRO A 48 -17.29 4.26 3.06
C PRO A 48 -17.06 4.03 4.55
N SER A 49 -15.99 3.32 4.94
CA SER A 49 -15.60 3.11 6.33
C SER A 49 -14.89 4.33 6.96
N GLY A 50 -14.48 5.30 6.13
CA GLY A 50 -13.74 6.49 6.52
C GLY A 50 -12.22 6.38 6.37
N PHE A 51 -11.70 5.30 5.76
CA PHE A 51 -10.26 5.10 5.55
C PHE A 51 -9.73 6.04 4.46
N THR A 52 -8.61 6.72 4.73
CA THR A 52 -8.05 7.77 3.87
C THR A 52 -6.71 7.38 3.28
N LEU A 53 -6.20 8.17 2.31
CA LEU A 53 -4.85 7.97 1.77
C LEU A 53 -3.78 8.03 2.86
N ASP A 54 -3.92 8.93 3.83
CA ASP A 54 -2.95 9.06 4.91
C ASP A 54 -2.91 7.78 5.76
N ASP A 55 -4.06 7.16 6.03
CA ASP A 55 -4.13 5.89 6.74
C ASP A 55 -3.47 4.75 5.94
N VAL A 56 -3.58 4.78 4.60
CA VAL A 56 -2.93 3.82 3.70
C VAL A 56 -1.41 3.92 3.82
N ILE A 57 -0.83 5.13 3.82
CA ILE A 57 0.61 5.35 3.72
C ILE A 57 1.33 5.49 5.07
N GLN A 58 0.60 5.69 6.17
CA GLN A 58 1.16 6.01 7.49
C GLN A 58 2.29 5.04 7.90
N THR A 59 2.09 3.73 7.67
CA THR A 59 3.11 2.72 8.01
C THR A 59 4.42 2.93 7.24
N GLY A 60 4.37 3.34 5.98
CA GLY A 60 5.55 3.61 5.18
C GLY A 60 6.19 4.96 5.49
N VAL A 61 5.42 5.94 5.96
CA VAL A 61 5.94 7.22 6.43
C VAL A 61 6.71 7.03 7.73
N ASP A 62 6.16 6.29 8.69
CA ASP A 62 6.76 6.06 10.01
C ASP A 62 7.94 5.09 9.96
N ASN A 63 7.93 4.16 8.99
CA ASN A 63 8.97 3.15 8.83
C ASN A 63 9.76 3.41 7.54
N PRO A 64 10.89 4.15 7.60
CA PRO A 64 11.71 4.48 6.43
C PRO A 64 12.33 3.26 5.75
N GLY A 65 12.19 2.06 6.31
CA GLY A 65 12.62 0.81 5.71
C GLY A 65 13.99 0.37 6.22
N HIS A 66 14.57 -0.62 5.53
CA HIS A 66 15.84 -1.22 5.90
C HIS A 66 16.77 -1.26 4.67
N PRO A 67 18.09 -1.07 4.81
CA PRO A 67 19.01 -1.02 3.66
C PRO A 67 19.00 -2.28 2.79
N PHE A 68 18.69 -3.43 3.37
CA PHE A 68 18.75 -4.74 2.70
C PHE A 68 17.39 -5.38 2.43
N ILE A 69 16.30 -4.82 2.96
CA ILE A 69 14.95 -5.40 2.85
C ILE A 69 13.99 -4.32 2.36
N MET A 70 13.35 -4.58 1.23
CA MET A 70 12.33 -3.69 0.67
C MET A 70 10.97 -3.99 1.31
N THR A 71 10.48 -3.07 2.13
CA THR A 71 9.11 -3.15 2.68
C THR A 71 8.10 -2.53 1.72
N VAL A 72 6.83 -2.90 1.87
CA VAL A 72 5.75 -2.36 1.02
C VAL A 72 5.47 -0.89 1.36
N GLY A 73 5.27 -0.58 2.65
CA GLY A 73 5.07 0.79 3.11
C GLY A 73 3.64 1.33 2.96
N CYS A 74 2.66 0.48 2.66
CA CYS A 74 1.25 0.85 2.67
C CYS A 74 0.35 -0.33 3.11
N VAL A 75 -0.86 -0.02 3.57
CA VAL A 75 -1.90 -0.99 3.96
C VAL A 75 -3.26 -0.60 3.38
N ALA A 76 -4.10 -1.61 3.11
CA ALA A 76 -5.51 -1.40 2.80
C ALA A 76 -6.35 -1.62 4.07
N GLY A 77 -7.24 -0.68 4.39
CA GLY A 77 -8.11 -0.77 5.57
C GLY A 77 -9.39 -1.54 5.31
N ASP A 78 -9.84 -1.58 4.06
CA ASP A 78 -11.05 -2.25 3.59
C ASP A 78 -10.90 -2.67 2.11
N GLU A 79 -11.90 -3.36 1.57
CA GLU A 79 -11.91 -3.81 0.17
C GLU A 79 -11.90 -2.62 -0.81
N GLU A 80 -12.67 -1.58 -0.50
CA GLU A 80 -12.82 -0.39 -1.34
C GLU A 80 -11.51 0.42 -1.46
N SER A 81 -10.60 0.28 -0.50
CA SER A 81 -9.26 0.87 -0.55
C SER A 81 -8.49 0.47 -1.81
N TYR A 82 -8.63 -0.78 -2.28
CA TYR A 82 -7.95 -1.26 -3.49
C TYR A 82 -8.46 -0.60 -4.76
N GLU A 83 -9.74 -0.22 -4.80
CA GLU A 83 -10.32 0.48 -5.95
C GLU A 83 -10.08 1.99 -5.88
N LEU A 84 -10.27 2.59 -4.71
CA LEU A 84 -10.20 4.03 -4.50
C LEU A 84 -8.76 4.56 -4.61
N PHE A 85 -7.79 3.79 -4.10
CA PHE A 85 -6.36 4.13 -4.10
C PHE A 85 -5.55 3.28 -5.08
N LYS A 86 -6.21 2.68 -6.09
CA LYS A 86 -5.58 1.82 -7.09
C LYS A 86 -4.38 2.46 -7.77
N ASP A 87 -4.41 3.77 -8.00
CA ASP A 87 -3.32 4.47 -8.68
C ASP A 87 -2.01 4.41 -7.87
N LEU A 88 -2.10 4.29 -6.55
CA LEU A 88 -0.98 4.02 -5.65
C LEU A 88 -0.72 2.51 -5.49
N LEU A 89 -1.77 1.72 -5.28
CA LEU A 89 -1.64 0.32 -4.93
C LEU A 89 -1.24 -0.57 -6.11
N ASP A 90 -1.72 -0.31 -7.33
CA ASP A 90 -1.41 -1.11 -8.52
C ASP A 90 0.08 -1.10 -8.88
N PRO A 91 0.79 0.05 -8.94
CA PRO A 91 2.23 0.06 -9.16
C PRO A 91 3.00 -0.65 -8.04
N ILE A 92 2.57 -0.51 -6.78
CA ILE A 92 3.19 -1.17 -5.63
C ILE A 92 3.03 -2.70 -5.73
N ILE A 93 1.82 -3.18 -6.05
CA ILE A 93 1.52 -4.60 -6.24
C ILE A 93 2.37 -5.16 -7.37
N LYS A 94 2.43 -4.45 -8.51
CA LYS A 94 3.24 -4.83 -9.65
C LYS A 94 4.71 -4.98 -9.28
N ASP A 95 5.29 -4.01 -8.58
CA ASP A 95 6.70 -4.04 -8.18
C ASP A 95 6.97 -5.15 -7.16
N ARG A 96 6.08 -5.33 -6.18
CA ARG A 96 6.26 -6.33 -5.12
C ARG A 96 6.08 -7.78 -5.62
N HIS A 97 5.25 -7.98 -6.64
CA HIS A 97 4.93 -9.30 -7.21
C HIS A 97 5.59 -9.54 -8.58
N GLY A 98 6.70 -8.87 -8.87
CA GLY A 98 7.54 -9.20 -10.03
C GLY A 98 6.89 -8.92 -11.40
N GLY A 99 6.07 -7.87 -11.49
CA GLY A 99 5.43 -7.44 -12.74
C GLY A 99 3.97 -7.83 -12.88
N TYR A 100 3.33 -8.31 -11.81
CA TYR A 100 1.90 -8.63 -11.80
C TYR A 100 1.06 -7.43 -12.24
N LYS A 101 0.35 -7.57 -13.37
CA LYS A 101 -0.41 -6.49 -13.98
C LYS A 101 -1.80 -6.40 -13.35
N PRO A 102 -2.45 -5.22 -13.39
CA PRO A 102 -3.85 -5.08 -12.96
C PRO A 102 -4.82 -6.00 -13.73
N THR A 103 -4.44 -6.44 -14.94
CA THR A 103 -5.22 -7.36 -15.76
C THR A 103 -5.01 -8.84 -15.41
N ASP A 104 -4.02 -9.15 -14.59
CA ASP A 104 -3.67 -10.53 -14.26
C ASP A 104 -4.67 -11.07 -13.23
N LYS A 105 -5.16 -12.29 -13.47
CA LYS A 105 -6.10 -12.96 -12.57
C LYS A 105 -5.35 -13.84 -11.58
N HIS A 106 -5.68 -13.68 -10.31
CA HIS A 106 -5.08 -14.48 -9.25
C HIS A 106 -5.50 -15.94 -9.45
N LYS A 107 -4.53 -16.85 -9.49
CA LYS A 107 -4.78 -18.30 -9.56
C LYS A 107 -4.77 -18.87 -8.15
N THR A 108 -5.93 -19.33 -7.69
CA THR A 108 -6.08 -20.03 -6.42
C THR A 108 -6.17 -21.53 -6.67
N ASP A 109 -5.34 -22.30 -5.98
CA ASP A 109 -5.42 -23.76 -5.94
C ASP A 109 -5.22 -24.22 -4.49
N LEU A 110 -6.30 -24.65 -3.86
CA LEU A 110 -6.32 -25.11 -2.47
C LEU A 110 -6.34 -26.64 -2.38
N ASN A 111 -6.11 -27.35 -3.49
CA ASN A 111 -6.08 -28.80 -3.49
C ASN A 111 -4.73 -29.31 -2.93
N PRO A 112 -4.69 -29.97 -1.76
CA PRO A 112 -3.45 -30.48 -1.18
C PRO A 112 -2.78 -31.54 -2.07
N ASP A 113 -3.52 -32.22 -2.94
CA ASP A 113 -2.99 -33.24 -3.84
C ASP A 113 -2.07 -32.66 -4.94
N HIS A 114 -2.18 -31.36 -5.22
CA HIS A 114 -1.33 -30.67 -6.19
C HIS A 114 0.02 -30.23 -5.58
N LEU A 115 0.21 -30.40 -4.27
CA LEU A 115 1.48 -30.16 -3.60
C LEU A 115 2.46 -31.30 -3.92
N LYS A 116 3.48 -31.01 -4.72
CA LYS A 116 4.61 -31.93 -4.88
C LYS A 116 5.37 -31.98 -3.55
N SER A 117 5.31 -33.12 -2.87
CA SER A 117 6.18 -33.40 -1.71
C SER A 117 7.64 -33.18 -2.12
N CYS A 118 8.30 -32.22 -1.47
CA CYS A 118 9.75 -32.07 -1.59
C CYS A 118 10.37 -33.30 -0.93
N GLY A 119 10.75 -34.28 -1.75
CA GLY A 119 11.25 -35.56 -1.27
C GLY A 119 12.35 -35.39 -0.24
N ASN A 120 12.19 -36.10 0.87
CA ASN A 120 13.18 -36.41 1.91
C ASN A 120 14.45 -35.55 1.84
N GLY A 121 14.39 -34.37 2.45
CA GLY A 121 15.60 -33.64 2.81
C GLY A 121 16.50 -34.61 3.57
N SER A 122 17.59 -35.03 2.93
CA SER A 122 18.51 -35.99 3.53
C SER A 122 19.04 -35.37 4.82
N PRO A 123 18.88 -36.02 5.99
CA PRO A 123 19.57 -35.57 7.18
C PRO A 123 21.06 -35.81 6.96
N SER A 124 21.82 -34.73 6.79
CA SER A 124 23.29 -34.72 6.83
C SER A 124 23.80 -35.08 8.21
#